data_AF-A0A7C3A822-F1
#
_entry.id   AF-A0A7C3A822-F1
#
_cell.length_a   1.000
_cell.length_b   1.000
_cell.length_c   1.000
_cell.angle_alpha   90.00
_cell.angle_beta   90.00
_cell.angle_gamma   90.00
#
_symmetry.space_group_name_H-M   'P 1'
#
loop_
_entity.id
_entity.type
_entity.pdbx_description
1 polymer ?
#
loop_
_entity_poly.entity_id
_entity_poly.type
_entity_poly.pdbx_seq_one_letter_code
_entity_poly.pdbx_strand_id
1 'polypeptide(L)'
;MKKSIVGLALTVILIAVLLMPLPSLYMPSYLISLSDPLTGVWGSVYTARYPAQGRVVFPGLKDKVVVVIDNYGVPYVFAKSEHDLAYALGYLHARDRLFQMDLQRRLVDGRLSEVLGEAAYETDLFYRTAGLYRGAQKSLKLLQSVAKGEKIDYYPQLDVAPIRDDAKRLLELLSAYSEGVNAAIEEMKRNNALPIEFKLLGYAPEEWTPLDCLKIGRLVAWGLTGTFVDLELYLIYSGLVAKYGNEVGTQLFLEVLPIDRPIDHFIVPEGEQFLHPVDPTDPPVAGSLKCNAVAELL
;
A
#
# COMPACT_ATOMS: atom_id res chain seq x y z
N MET A 1 52.62 35.62 12.71
CA MET A 1 51.17 35.59 12.40
C MET A 1 50.48 34.64 13.37
N LYS A 2 49.46 35.12 14.10
CA LYS A 2 48.82 34.38 15.20
C LYS A 2 48.10 33.14 14.65
N LYS A 3 48.26 31.97 15.30
CA LYS A 3 47.64 30.68 14.92
C LYS A 3 46.12 30.77 14.71
N SER A 4 45.47 31.75 15.32
CA SER A 4 44.05 32.07 15.12
C SER A 4 43.71 32.55 13.70
N ILE A 5 44.61 33.25 13.03
CA ILE A 5 44.42 33.73 11.65
C ILE A 5 44.53 32.56 10.67
N VAL A 6 45.45 31.63 10.93
CA VAL A 6 45.60 30.40 10.15
C VAL A 6 44.38 29.51 10.32
N GLY A 7 43.87 29.37 11.56
CA GLY A 7 42.63 28.65 11.83
C GLY A 7 41.43 29.26 11.10
N LEU A 8 41.22 30.56 11.20
CA LEU A 8 40.13 31.26 10.52
C LEU A 8 40.21 31.10 9.00
N ALA A 9 41.41 31.25 8.41
CA ALA A 9 41.62 31.07 6.99
C ALA A 9 41.30 29.63 6.55
N LEU A 10 41.71 28.63 7.33
CA LEU A 10 41.39 27.22 7.07
C LEU A 10 39.88 26.96 7.13
N THR A 11 39.17 27.53 8.11
CA THR A 11 37.71 27.35 8.22
C THR A 11 36.98 28.01 7.05
N VAL A 12 37.40 29.23 6.66
CA VAL A 12 36.80 29.94 5.51
C VAL A 12 37.07 29.21 4.21
N ILE A 13 38.28 28.66 4.02
CA ILE A 13 38.63 27.83 2.85
C ILE A 13 37.81 26.55 2.85
N LEU A 14 37.66 25.86 3.99
CA LEU A 14 36.88 24.64 4.08
C LEU A 14 35.40 24.88 3.73
N ILE A 15 34.81 25.95 4.27
CA ILE A 15 33.43 26.38 3.95
C ILE A 15 33.32 26.75 2.47
N ALA A 16 34.27 27.50 1.92
CA ALA A 16 34.27 27.88 0.51
C ALA A 16 34.43 26.68 -0.44
N VAL A 17 35.21 25.67 -0.05
CA VAL A 17 35.38 24.41 -0.79
C VAL A 17 34.12 23.53 -0.70
N LEU A 18 33.46 23.48 0.46
CA LEU A 18 32.19 22.76 0.63
C LEU A 18 31.02 23.42 -0.13
N LEU A 19 31.05 24.75 -0.24
CA LEU A 19 30.03 25.54 -0.94
C LEU A 19 30.35 25.76 -2.43
N MET A 20 31.58 25.46 -2.88
CA MET A 20 31.94 25.54 -4.29
C MET A 20 31.21 24.43 -5.04
N PRO A 21 30.40 24.74 -6.07
CA PRO A 21 29.81 23.72 -6.92
C PRO A 21 30.96 23.03 -7.66
N LEU A 22 31.33 21.81 -7.24
CA LEU A 22 32.36 21.01 -7.90
C LEU A 22 31.85 20.66 -9.32
N PRO A 23 32.36 21.29 -10.39
CA PRO A 23 31.77 21.18 -11.73
C PRO A 23 31.91 19.78 -12.34
N SER A 24 32.82 18.96 -11.79
CA SER A 24 33.08 17.57 -12.20
C SER A 24 32.28 16.53 -11.43
N LEU A 25 31.52 16.94 -10.41
CA LEU A 25 30.61 16.07 -9.67
C LEU A 25 29.20 16.57 -9.97
N TYR A 26 28.59 16.06 -11.03
CA TYR A 26 27.17 16.25 -11.33
C TYR A 26 26.35 15.60 -10.18
N MET A 27 26.27 16.29 -9.04
CA MET A 27 25.34 15.98 -7.98
C MET A 27 24.01 16.61 -8.37
N PRO A 28 22.96 15.81 -8.58
CA PRO A 28 21.62 16.33 -8.81
C PRO A 28 21.24 17.38 -7.76
N SER A 29 20.57 18.46 -8.20
CA SER A 29 20.20 19.59 -7.34
C SER A 29 19.38 19.19 -6.11
N TYR A 30 18.61 18.09 -6.19
CA TYR A 30 17.86 17.54 -5.07
C TYR A 30 18.76 16.94 -3.96
N LEU A 31 19.97 16.47 -4.28
CA LEU A 31 20.89 15.96 -3.25
C LEU A 31 21.55 17.10 -2.47
N ILE A 32 21.74 18.26 -3.11
CA ILE A 32 22.28 19.45 -2.45
C ILE A 32 21.24 20.01 -1.45
N SER A 33 19.95 19.99 -1.82
CA SER A 33 18.87 20.44 -0.94
C SER A 33 18.64 19.54 0.29
N LEU A 34 19.15 18.31 0.32
CA LEU A 34 19.08 17.45 1.50
C LEU A 34 19.83 18.01 2.72
N SER A 35 20.90 18.76 2.46
CA SER A 35 21.71 19.40 3.49
C SER A 35 21.08 20.68 4.05
N ASP A 36 20.01 21.18 3.43
CA ASP A 36 19.30 22.35 3.88
C ASP A 36 18.60 22.06 5.23
N PRO A 37 18.89 22.84 6.29
CA PRO A 37 18.33 22.61 7.63
C PRO A 37 16.83 22.89 7.74
N LEU A 38 16.26 23.66 6.80
CA LEU A 38 14.83 23.99 6.76
C LEU A 38 14.07 23.08 5.79
N THR A 39 14.69 22.74 4.65
CA THR A 39 13.99 22.07 3.55
C THR A 39 14.47 20.65 3.25
N GLY A 40 15.64 20.29 3.74
CA GLY A 40 16.28 18.99 3.55
C GLY A 40 15.77 17.92 4.50
N VAL A 41 16.68 17.04 4.95
CA VAL A 41 16.35 15.88 5.80
C VAL A 41 15.70 16.30 7.11
N TRP A 42 16.12 17.44 7.67
CA TRP A 42 15.69 17.92 8.97
C TRP A 42 14.20 18.27 9.02
N GLY A 43 13.61 18.80 7.95
CA GLY A 43 12.17 19.09 7.89
C GLY A 43 11.28 17.85 8.05
N SER A 44 11.76 16.70 7.58
CA SER A 44 11.05 15.41 7.72
C SER A 44 11.22 14.82 9.13
N VAL A 45 12.33 15.10 9.82
CA VAL A 45 12.58 14.61 11.19
C VAL A 45 11.70 15.33 12.22
N TYR A 46 11.52 16.65 12.09
CA TYR A 46 10.71 17.42 13.05
C TYR A 46 9.22 17.08 13.00
N THR A 47 8.76 16.58 11.86
CA THR A 47 7.36 16.20 11.62
C THR A 47 7.09 14.70 11.84
N ALA A 48 8.15 13.90 12.03
CA ALA A 48 8.05 12.46 12.28
C ALA A 48 7.42 12.11 13.65
N ARG A 49 7.37 13.05 14.60
CA ARG A 49 6.76 12.82 15.91
C ARG A 49 5.28 13.22 15.90
N TYR A 50 4.45 12.39 16.55
CA TYR A 50 3.09 12.78 16.86
C TYR A 50 3.08 13.92 17.88
N PRO A 51 2.30 15.00 17.64
CA PRO A 51 2.13 16.03 18.65
C PRO A 51 1.40 15.44 19.87
N ALA A 52 1.82 15.83 21.07
CA ALA A 52 1.19 15.33 22.31
C ALA A 52 -0.32 15.62 22.34
N GLN A 53 -0.72 16.77 21.81
CA GLN A 53 -2.11 17.13 21.52
C GLN A 53 -2.13 18.01 20.28
N GLY A 54 -3.19 17.91 19.50
CA GLY A 54 -3.36 18.74 18.31
C GLY A 54 -4.81 18.75 17.87
N ARG A 55 -5.22 19.86 17.26
CA ARG A 55 -6.48 19.94 16.53
C ARG A 55 -6.17 20.39 15.12
N VAL A 56 -6.55 19.56 14.17
CA VAL A 56 -6.44 19.88 12.74
C VAL A 56 -7.85 19.93 12.17
N VAL A 57 -8.09 20.90 11.30
CA VAL A 57 -9.37 21.06 10.61
C VAL A 57 -9.15 20.72 9.16
N PHE A 58 -9.90 19.74 8.67
CA PHE A 58 -9.87 19.33 7.28
C PHE A 58 -11.22 19.65 6.62
N PRO A 59 -11.22 20.21 5.40
CA PRO A 59 -12.46 20.60 4.72
C PRO A 59 -13.37 19.41 4.33
N GLY A 60 -12.83 18.19 4.29
CA GLY A 60 -13.59 16.98 3.92
C GLY A 60 -14.26 16.24 5.09
N LEU A 61 -13.97 16.60 6.34
CA LEU A 61 -14.60 15.96 7.50
C LEU A 61 -15.99 16.55 7.76
N LYS A 62 -17.00 15.67 7.91
CA LYS A 62 -18.38 16.06 8.19
C LYS A 62 -18.61 16.28 9.69
N ASP A 63 -18.01 15.43 10.51
CA ASP A 63 -18.10 15.48 11.98
C ASP A 63 -16.72 15.48 12.66
N LYS A 64 -16.73 15.66 13.99
CA LYS A 64 -15.53 15.53 14.83
C LYS A 64 -15.03 14.08 14.82
N VAL A 65 -13.77 13.90 14.43
CA VAL A 65 -13.01 12.65 14.60
C VAL A 65 -12.00 12.81 15.73
N VAL A 66 -11.86 11.78 16.56
CA VAL A 66 -10.84 11.71 17.61
C VAL A 66 -9.87 10.59 17.26
N VAL A 67 -8.57 10.91 17.25
CA VAL A 67 -7.50 9.93 17.04
C VAL A 67 -6.67 9.88 18.32
N VAL A 68 -6.56 8.68 18.90
CA VAL A 68 -5.70 8.40 20.05
C VAL A 68 -4.56 7.53 19.58
N ILE A 69 -3.33 7.85 19.96
CA ILE A 69 -2.14 7.12 19.52
C ILE A 69 -1.47 6.55 20.75
N ASP A 70 -1.25 5.24 20.76
CA ASP A 70 -0.60 4.59 21.89
C ASP A 70 0.92 4.78 21.87
N ASN A 71 1.57 4.23 22.90
CA ASN A 71 3.03 4.31 23.06
C ASN A 71 3.82 3.57 21.97
N TYR A 72 3.16 2.73 21.17
CA TYR A 72 3.76 2.02 20.03
C TYR A 72 3.49 2.74 18.70
N GLY A 73 2.79 3.89 18.72
CA GLY A 73 2.44 4.63 17.52
C GLY A 73 1.23 4.06 16.78
N VAL A 74 0.43 3.19 17.41
CA VAL A 74 -0.78 2.63 16.79
C VAL A 74 -1.94 3.61 16.96
N PRO A 75 -2.58 4.06 15.86
CA PRO A 75 -3.71 4.98 15.94
C PRO A 75 -5.04 4.25 16.14
N TYR A 76 -5.84 4.76 17.08
CA TYR A 76 -7.22 4.37 17.33
C TYR A 76 -8.13 5.53 16.90
N VAL A 77 -9.00 5.27 15.92
CA VAL A 77 -9.83 6.30 15.29
C VAL A 77 -11.28 6.15 15.73
N PHE A 78 -11.85 7.22 16.29
CA PHE A 78 -13.25 7.30 16.71
C PHE A 78 -13.97 8.35 15.88
N ALA A 79 -14.99 7.92 15.14
CA ALA A 79 -15.81 8.77 14.28
C ALA A 79 -17.29 8.40 14.38
N LYS A 80 -18.18 9.35 14.09
CA LYS A 80 -19.64 9.12 14.07
C LYS A 80 -20.15 8.58 12.73
N SER A 81 -19.37 8.75 11.66
CA SER A 81 -19.73 8.33 10.31
C SER A 81 -18.61 7.49 9.70
N GLU A 82 -18.97 6.53 8.85
CA GLU A 82 -17.98 5.72 8.13
C GLU A 82 -17.19 6.54 7.12
N HIS A 83 -17.81 7.59 6.56
CA HIS A 83 -17.14 8.54 5.69
C HIS A 83 -15.94 9.19 6.41
N ASP A 84 -16.17 9.74 7.61
CA ASP A 84 -15.12 10.41 8.37
C ASP A 84 -14.07 9.42 8.89
N LEU A 85 -14.49 8.17 9.18
CA LEU A 85 -13.57 7.09 9.52
C LEU A 85 -12.65 6.74 8.34
N ALA A 86 -13.19 6.56 7.14
CA ALA A 86 -12.43 6.28 5.93
C ALA A 86 -11.46 7.43 5.59
N TYR A 87 -11.92 8.67 5.72
CA TYR A 87 -11.08 9.86 5.55
C TYR A 87 -9.90 9.88 6.53
N ALA A 88 -10.18 9.72 7.83
CA ALA A 88 -9.14 9.71 8.84
C ALA A 88 -8.15 8.56 8.67
N LEU A 89 -8.63 7.37 8.27
CA LEU A 89 -7.79 6.23 7.96
C LEU A 89 -6.84 6.52 6.79
N GLY A 90 -7.36 7.09 5.70
CA GLY A 90 -6.55 7.49 4.55
C GLY A 90 -5.48 8.52 4.91
N TYR A 91 -5.85 9.53 5.71
CA TYR A 91 -4.91 10.52 6.21
C TYR A 91 -3.78 9.90 7.04
N LEU A 92 -4.11 9.01 7.98
CA LEU A 92 -3.12 8.36 8.85
C LEU A 92 -2.21 7.39 8.07
N HIS A 93 -2.77 6.63 7.14
CA HIS A 93 -1.97 5.75 6.27
C HIS A 93 -0.98 6.54 5.42
N ALA A 94 -1.42 7.64 4.81
CA ALA A 94 -0.51 8.51 4.06
C ALA A 94 0.53 9.13 5.01
N ARG A 95 0.12 9.63 6.18
CA ARG A 95 1.05 10.17 7.17
C ARG A 95 2.22 9.24 7.46
N ASP A 96 1.92 7.96 7.69
CA ASP A 96 2.93 7.01 8.18
C ASP A 96 3.59 6.21 7.05
N ARG A 97 2.94 6.03 5.89
CA ARG A 97 3.33 5.07 4.85
C ARG A 97 3.26 5.60 3.42
N LEU A 98 3.19 6.92 3.21
CA LEU A 98 3.01 7.52 1.87
C LEU A 98 3.99 6.98 0.82
N PHE A 99 5.27 6.87 1.13
CA PHE A 99 6.26 6.36 0.18
C PHE A 99 6.03 4.89 -0.18
N GLN A 100 5.72 4.05 0.81
CA GLN A 100 5.35 2.65 0.59
C GLN A 100 4.11 2.55 -0.31
N MET A 101 3.07 3.34 -0.03
CA MET A 101 1.84 3.39 -0.82
C MET A 101 2.12 3.82 -2.27
N ASP A 102 2.97 4.82 -2.46
CA ASP A 102 3.36 5.31 -3.80
C ASP A 102 4.09 4.24 -4.61
N LEU A 103 5.07 3.55 -4.00
CA LEU A 103 5.77 2.45 -4.66
C LEU A 103 4.82 1.30 -5.04
N GLN A 104 3.89 0.94 -4.15
CA GLN A 104 2.94 -0.14 -4.42
C GLN A 104 1.98 0.19 -5.57
N ARG A 105 1.47 1.43 -5.68
CA ARG A 105 0.64 1.81 -6.84
C ARG A 105 1.46 1.81 -8.14
N ARG A 106 2.70 2.28 -8.11
CA ARG A 106 3.60 2.30 -9.28
C ARG A 106 3.95 0.90 -9.74
N LEU A 107 4.12 -0.04 -8.81
CA LEU A 107 4.33 -1.45 -9.11
C LEU A 107 3.15 -2.02 -9.92
N VAL A 108 1.91 -1.79 -9.46
CA VAL A 108 0.70 -2.24 -10.15
C VAL A 108 0.53 -1.62 -11.53
N ASP A 109 0.91 -0.34 -11.67
CA ASP A 109 0.86 0.39 -12.94
C ASP A 109 1.99 -0.02 -13.90
N GLY A 110 3.04 -0.68 -13.40
CA GLY A 110 4.30 -0.87 -14.11
C GLY A 110 4.93 0.47 -14.50
N ARG A 111 5.12 1.34 -13.50
CA ARG A 111 5.73 2.67 -13.57
C ARG A 111 6.83 2.84 -12.51
N LEU A 112 7.41 1.74 -12.03
CA LEU A 112 8.45 1.76 -11.02
C LEU A 112 9.79 2.25 -11.59
N SER A 113 10.05 1.99 -12.87
CA SER A 113 11.23 2.49 -13.59
C SER A 113 11.29 4.01 -13.70
N GLU A 114 10.16 4.71 -13.58
CA GLU A 114 10.13 6.18 -13.53
C GLU A 114 10.86 6.75 -12.30
N VAL A 115 10.95 5.97 -11.21
CA VAL A 115 11.55 6.41 -9.94
C VAL A 115 12.79 5.62 -9.55
N LEU A 116 12.90 4.34 -9.95
CA LEU A 116 14.06 3.48 -9.67
C LEU A 116 14.98 3.25 -10.88
N GLY A 117 14.62 3.78 -12.06
CA GLY A 117 15.40 3.65 -13.29
C GLY A 117 15.34 2.27 -13.92
N GLU A 118 16.34 1.96 -14.74
CA GLU A 118 16.41 0.75 -15.59
C GLU A 118 16.31 -0.56 -14.79
N ALA A 119 16.78 -0.58 -13.54
CA ALA A 119 16.70 -1.76 -12.67
C ALA A 119 15.27 -2.27 -12.44
N ALA A 120 14.25 -1.41 -12.60
CA ALA A 120 12.85 -1.79 -12.46
C ALA A 120 12.14 -2.09 -13.80
N TYR A 121 12.84 -2.03 -14.93
CA TYR A 121 12.24 -2.20 -16.27
C TYR A 121 11.53 -3.55 -16.44
N GLU A 122 12.20 -4.65 -16.10
CA GLU A 122 11.62 -6.00 -16.21
C GLU A 122 10.41 -6.17 -15.28
N THR A 123 10.45 -5.53 -14.12
CA THR A 123 9.31 -5.53 -13.18
C THR A 123 8.12 -4.80 -13.79
N ASP A 124 8.33 -3.63 -14.39
CA ASP A 124 7.27 -2.87 -15.05
C ASP A 124 6.66 -3.64 -16.22
N LEU A 125 7.51 -4.29 -17.03
CA LEU A 125 7.07 -5.13 -18.13
C LEU A 125 6.19 -6.28 -17.64
N PHE A 126 6.62 -6.96 -16.58
CA PHE A 126 5.86 -8.04 -15.96
C PHE A 126 4.48 -7.58 -15.48
N TYR A 127 4.40 -6.53 -14.66
CA TYR A 127 3.11 -6.09 -14.09
C TYR A 127 2.15 -5.51 -15.13
N ARG A 128 2.66 -4.85 -16.18
CA ARG A 128 1.85 -4.46 -17.35
C ARG A 128 1.27 -5.66 -18.08
N THR A 129 2.07 -6.71 -18.23
CA THR A 129 1.67 -7.97 -18.87
C THR A 129 0.61 -8.69 -18.04
N ALA A 130 0.85 -8.84 -16.73
CA ALA A 130 -0.10 -9.40 -15.78
C ALA A 130 -1.43 -8.63 -15.76
N GLY A 131 -1.40 -7.32 -16.02
CA GLY A 131 -2.59 -6.54 -16.29
C GLY A 131 -3.41 -6.17 -15.05
N LEU A 132 -2.78 -6.15 -13.87
CA LEU A 132 -3.43 -5.80 -12.61
C LEU A 132 -4.09 -4.41 -12.67
N TYR A 133 -3.40 -3.42 -13.25
CA TYR A 133 -3.95 -2.09 -13.48
C TYR A 133 -5.22 -2.10 -14.35
N ARG A 134 -5.19 -2.82 -15.48
CA ARG A 134 -6.37 -3.00 -16.36
C ARG A 134 -7.51 -3.68 -15.61
N GLY A 135 -7.20 -4.64 -14.73
CA GLY A 135 -8.16 -5.29 -13.85
C GLY A 135 -8.79 -4.34 -12.84
N ALA A 136 -8.01 -3.46 -12.20
CA ALA A 136 -8.50 -2.43 -11.30
C ALA A 136 -9.43 -1.45 -12.03
N GLN A 137 -9.06 -0.99 -13.24
CA GLN A 137 -9.90 -0.12 -14.07
C GLN A 137 -11.25 -0.76 -14.41
N LYS A 138 -11.25 -2.05 -14.80
CA LYS A 138 -12.49 -2.80 -15.06
C LYS A 138 -13.34 -2.93 -13.79
N SER A 139 -12.72 -3.15 -12.65
CA SER A 139 -13.40 -3.25 -11.35
C SER A 139 -14.07 -1.94 -10.96
N LEU A 140 -13.38 -0.81 -11.15
CA LEU A 140 -13.95 0.51 -10.88
C LEU A 140 -15.15 0.79 -11.79
N LYS A 141 -15.02 0.53 -13.10
CA LYS A 141 -16.13 0.69 -14.05
C LYS A 141 -17.33 -0.19 -13.68
N LEU A 142 -17.08 -1.45 -13.30
CA LEU A 142 -18.12 -2.35 -12.85
C LEU A 142 -18.83 -1.81 -11.61
N LEU A 143 -18.09 -1.37 -10.59
CA LEU A 143 -18.66 -0.78 -9.38
C LEU A 143 -19.51 0.46 -9.70
N GLN A 144 -19.05 1.32 -10.61
CA GLN A 144 -19.81 2.48 -11.06
C GLN A 144 -21.10 2.11 -11.77
N SER A 145 -21.08 1.11 -12.65
CA SER A 145 -22.27 0.61 -13.34
C SER A 145 -23.26 -0.03 -12.37
N VAL A 146 -22.78 -0.86 -11.43
CA VAL A 146 -23.62 -1.46 -10.37
C VAL A 146 -24.25 -0.38 -9.50
N ALA A 147 -23.48 0.63 -9.09
CA ALA A 147 -24.00 1.75 -8.29
C ALA A 147 -25.10 2.56 -9.01
N LYS A 148 -25.07 2.61 -10.35
CA LYS A 148 -26.12 3.22 -11.18
C LYS A 148 -27.33 2.30 -11.42
N GLY A 149 -27.22 1.01 -11.07
CA GLY A 149 -28.24 0.01 -11.38
C GLY A 149 -28.25 -0.42 -12.85
N GLU A 150 -27.13 -0.24 -13.55
CA GLU A 150 -26.99 -0.66 -14.95
C GLU A 150 -26.87 -2.19 -15.05
N LYS A 151 -27.38 -2.76 -16.14
CA LYS A 151 -27.19 -4.18 -16.43
C LYS A 151 -25.74 -4.46 -16.80
N ILE A 152 -25.18 -5.55 -16.28
CA ILE A 152 -23.78 -5.92 -16.52
C ILE A 152 -23.71 -6.96 -17.63
N ASP A 153 -23.15 -6.58 -18.78
CA ASP A 153 -23.04 -7.47 -19.96
C ASP A 153 -22.26 -8.76 -19.68
N TYR A 154 -21.27 -8.68 -18.79
CA TYR A 154 -20.45 -9.84 -18.40
C TYR A 154 -21.20 -10.84 -17.50
N TYR A 155 -22.21 -10.38 -16.76
CA TYR A 155 -23.05 -11.21 -15.89
C TYR A 155 -24.54 -10.89 -16.15
N PRO A 156 -25.08 -11.27 -17.33
CA PRO A 156 -26.42 -10.86 -17.75
C PRO A 156 -27.56 -11.38 -16.85
N GLN A 157 -27.28 -12.41 -16.05
CA GLN A 157 -28.17 -13.03 -15.08
C GLN A 157 -28.15 -12.37 -13.69
N LEU A 158 -27.20 -11.47 -13.43
CA LEU A 158 -27.05 -10.86 -12.11
C LEU A 158 -28.06 -9.71 -11.96
N ASP A 159 -28.96 -9.83 -10.98
CA ASP A 159 -29.75 -8.69 -10.52
C ASP A 159 -28.87 -7.81 -9.64
N VAL A 160 -28.65 -6.57 -10.09
CA VAL A 160 -27.81 -5.59 -9.39
C VAL A 160 -28.60 -4.82 -8.33
N ALA A 161 -29.93 -4.88 -8.33
CA ALA A 161 -30.75 -4.12 -7.39
C ALA A 161 -30.39 -4.35 -5.92
N PRO A 162 -30.11 -5.60 -5.45
CA PRO A 162 -29.77 -5.85 -4.05
C PRO A 162 -28.40 -5.28 -3.64
N ILE A 163 -27.45 -5.19 -4.57
CA ILE A 163 -26.05 -4.79 -4.29
C ILE A 163 -25.74 -3.35 -4.71
N ARG A 164 -26.72 -2.65 -5.29
CA ARG A 164 -26.55 -1.28 -5.80
C ARG A 164 -26.12 -0.31 -4.71
N ASP A 165 -26.80 -0.35 -3.57
CA ASP A 165 -26.60 0.63 -2.52
C ASP A 165 -25.29 0.36 -1.75
N ASP A 166 -24.87 -0.92 -1.66
CA ASP A 166 -23.53 -1.29 -1.19
C ASP A 166 -22.43 -0.79 -2.14
N ALA A 167 -22.63 -0.87 -3.45
CA ALA A 167 -21.67 -0.34 -4.42
C ALA A 167 -21.52 1.19 -4.32
N LYS A 168 -22.63 1.92 -4.09
CA LYS A 168 -22.60 3.37 -3.83
C LYS A 168 -21.82 3.68 -2.56
N ARG A 169 -22.16 3.00 -1.46
CA ARG A 169 -21.47 3.15 -0.16
C ARG A 169 -19.97 2.88 -0.31
N LEU A 170 -19.58 1.82 -1.01
CA LEU A 170 -18.17 1.52 -1.24
C LEU A 170 -17.47 2.63 -2.04
N LEU A 171 -18.06 3.12 -3.12
CA LEU A 171 -17.48 4.22 -3.90
C LEU A 171 -17.31 5.50 -3.06
N GLU A 172 -18.27 5.82 -2.20
CA GLU A 172 -18.18 6.95 -1.27
C GLU A 172 -17.03 6.76 -0.26
N LEU A 173 -16.87 5.56 0.31
CA LEU A 173 -15.78 5.26 1.24
C LEU A 173 -14.41 5.29 0.56
N LEU A 174 -14.31 4.79 -0.68
CA LEU A 174 -13.09 4.88 -1.47
C LEU A 174 -12.72 6.34 -1.77
N SER A 175 -13.71 7.18 -2.09
CA SER A 175 -13.49 8.63 -2.29
C SER A 175 -13.00 9.29 -1.01
N ALA A 176 -13.71 9.07 0.11
CA ALA A 176 -13.36 9.65 1.39
C ALA A 176 -11.93 9.26 1.83
N TYR A 177 -11.58 7.99 1.67
CA TYR A 177 -10.22 7.50 1.92
C TYR A 177 -9.17 8.23 1.05
N SER A 178 -9.42 8.32 -0.26
CA SER A 178 -8.53 9.02 -1.19
C SER A 178 -8.38 10.50 -0.85
N GLU A 179 -9.46 11.17 -0.46
CA GLU A 179 -9.44 12.56 -0.02
C GLU A 179 -8.60 12.74 1.26
N GLY A 180 -8.69 11.79 2.20
CA GLY A 180 -7.85 11.77 3.39
C GLY A 180 -6.36 11.63 3.07
N VAL A 181 -6.01 10.70 2.17
CA VAL A 181 -4.63 10.54 1.67
C VAL A 181 -4.14 11.85 1.04
N ASN A 182 -4.94 12.49 0.19
CA ASN A 182 -4.59 13.73 -0.47
C ASN A 182 -4.43 14.90 0.51
N ALA A 183 -5.25 14.95 1.57
CA ALA A 183 -5.09 15.95 2.63
C ALA A 183 -3.73 15.83 3.33
N ALA A 184 -3.27 14.60 3.62
CA ALA A 184 -1.95 14.37 4.19
C ALA A 184 -0.82 14.77 3.23
N ILE A 185 -0.95 14.41 1.94
CA ILE A 185 0.01 14.81 0.90
C ILE A 185 0.15 16.33 0.84
N GLU A 186 -0.97 17.07 0.81
CA GLU A 186 -0.97 18.52 0.71
C GLU A 186 -0.47 19.21 2.00
N GLU A 187 -0.76 18.64 3.16
CA GLU A 187 -0.16 19.10 4.42
C GLU A 187 1.37 18.90 4.41
N MET A 188 1.86 17.73 4.01
CA MET A 188 3.29 17.45 3.92
C MET A 188 3.99 18.35 2.90
N LYS A 189 3.40 18.60 1.73
CA LYS A 189 3.96 19.53 0.74
C LYS A 189 4.07 20.95 1.31
N ARG A 190 3.00 21.46 1.94
CA ARG A 190 2.98 22.82 2.54
C ARG A 190 4.04 22.98 3.63
N ASN A 191 4.25 21.94 4.43
CA ASN A 191 5.22 21.93 5.52
C ASN A 191 6.61 21.45 5.09
N ASN A 192 6.79 21.13 3.80
CA ASN A 192 7.99 20.50 3.24
C ASN A 192 8.49 19.26 4.03
N ALA A 193 7.51 18.48 4.47
CA ALA A 193 7.62 17.32 5.34
C ALA A 193 7.39 16.00 4.59
N LEU A 194 7.51 15.99 3.26
CA LEU A 194 7.47 14.74 2.49
C LEU A 194 8.52 13.74 3.02
N PRO A 195 8.22 12.43 2.98
CA PRO A 195 9.18 11.39 3.33
C PRO A 195 10.53 11.59 2.62
N ILE A 196 11.61 11.22 3.30
CA ILE A 196 12.98 11.48 2.84
C ILE A 196 13.25 10.81 1.48
N GLU A 197 12.61 9.68 1.21
CA GLU A 197 12.76 8.90 -0.01
C GLU A 197 12.34 9.70 -1.25
N PHE A 198 11.27 10.50 -1.16
CA PHE A 198 10.86 11.42 -2.24
C PHE A 198 11.93 12.48 -2.52
N LYS A 199 12.55 13.02 -1.46
CA LYS A 199 13.63 14.01 -1.57
C LYS A 199 14.90 13.40 -2.16
N LEU A 200 15.25 12.19 -1.74
CA LEU A 200 16.39 11.42 -2.24
C LEU A 200 16.25 11.02 -3.71
N LEU A 201 15.03 10.67 -4.13
CA LEU A 201 14.74 10.26 -5.50
C LEU A 201 14.34 11.44 -6.41
N GLY A 202 14.22 12.65 -5.86
CA GLY A 202 13.97 13.87 -6.62
C GLY A 202 12.58 13.96 -7.26
N TYR A 203 11.56 13.35 -6.66
CA TYR A 203 10.19 13.39 -7.17
C TYR A 203 9.16 13.62 -6.05
N ALA A 204 7.92 13.96 -6.42
CA ALA A 204 6.83 14.17 -5.50
C ALA A 204 5.68 13.17 -5.77
N PRO A 205 4.90 12.78 -4.74
CA PRO A 205 3.77 11.88 -4.94
C PRO A 205 2.65 12.54 -5.76
N GLU A 206 2.04 11.75 -6.66
CA GLU A 206 0.80 12.09 -7.38
C GLU A 206 -0.41 11.99 -6.44
N GLU A 207 -1.52 12.65 -6.79
CA GLU A 207 -2.79 12.51 -6.07
C GLU A 207 -3.25 11.04 -6.05
N TRP A 208 -3.87 10.65 -4.95
CA TRP A 208 -4.46 9.35 -4.74
C TRP A 208 -5.94 9.37 -5.14
N THR A 209 -6.37 8.34 -5.87
CA THR A 209 -7.72 8.22 -6.42
C THR A 209 -8.40 6.94 -5.96
N PRO A 210 -9.73 6.80 -6.10
CA PRO A 210 -10.42 5.54 -5.80
C PRO A 210 -9.88 4.35 -6.61
N LEU A 211 -9.35 4.62 -7.81
CA LEU A 211 -8.70 3.60 -8.63
C LEU A 211 -7.46 3.04 -7.94
N ASP A 212 -6.67 3.88 -7.27
CA ASP A 212 -5.46 3.46 -6.56
C ASP A 212 -5.77 2.52 -5.39
N CYS A 213 -6.87 2.74 -4.68
CA CYS A 213 -7.36 1.80 -3.67
C CYS A 213 -7.61 0.40 -4.27
N LEU A 214 -8.23 0.34 -5.44
CA LEU A 214 -8.49 -0.92 -6.14
C LEU A 214 -7.22 -1.56 -6.71
N LYS A 215 -6.22 -0.76 -7.11
CA LYS A 215 -4.88 -1.26 -7.49
C LYS A 215 -4.25 -2.02 -6.32
N ILE A 216 -4.26 -1.44 -5.12
CA ILE A 216 -3.73 -2.10 -3.92
C ILE A 216 -4.48 -3.40 -3.63
N GLY A 217 -5.81 -3.40 -3.72
CA GLY A 217 -6.60 -4.63 -3.58
C GLY A 217 -6.19 -5.72 -4.59
N ARG A 218 -5.93 -5.34 -5.85
CA ARG A 218 -5.42 -6.27 -6.88
C ARG A 218 -4.02 -6.78 -6.57
N LEU A 219 -3.14 -5.93 -6.03
CA LEU A 219 -1.79 -6.32 -5.64
C LEU A 219 -1.81 -7.35 -4.50
N VAL A 220 -2.65 -7.12 -3.48
CA VAL A 220 -2.81 -8.05 -2.36
C VAL A 220 -3.35 -9.39 -2.85
N ALA A 221 -4.39 -9.37 -3.69
CA ALA A 221 -4.92 -10.60 -4.29
C ALA A 221 -3.84 -11.35 -5.08
N TRP A 222 -3.08 -10.65 -5.92
CA TRP A 222 -1.97 -11.23 -6.67
C TRP A 222 -0.89 -11.84 -5.75
N GLY A 223 -0.49 -11.15 -4.68
CA GLY A 223 0.52 -11.65 -3.75
C GLY A 223 0.10 -12.87 -2.93
N LEU A 224 -1.21 -13.08 -2.75
CA LEU A 224 -1.74 -14.20 -1.98
C LEU A 224 -2.17 -15.39 -2.83
N THR A 225 -2.59 -15.17 -4.08
CA THR A 225 -3.15 -16.23 -4.93
C THR A 225 -2.46 -16.38 -6.28
N GLY A 226 -1.58 -15.47 -6.66
CA GLY A 226 -0.84 -15.53 -7.92
C GLY A 226 0.13 -16.71 -7.93
N THR A 227 0.07 -17.54 -8.98
CA THR A 227 0.92 -18.72 -9.11
C THR A 227 1.21 -19.03 -10.58
N PHE A 228 2.41 -19.57 -10.83
CA PHE A 228 2.81 -20.14 -12.13
C PHE A 228 3.05 -21.64 -12.04
N VAL A 229 2.65 -22.28 -10.93
CA VAL A 229 2.90 -23.70 -10.68
C VAL A 229 2.39 -24.56 -11.83
N ASP A 230 1.20 -24.30 -12.38
CA ASP A 230 0.67 -25.10 -13.51
C ASP A 230 1.58 -25.03 -14.75
N LEU A 231 2.18 -23.87 -15.03
CA LEU A 231 3.12 -23.70 -16.13
C LEU A 231 4.44 -24.41 -15.86
N GLU A 232 4.96 -24.29 -14.63
CA GLU A 232 6.18 -24.99 -14.20
C GLU A 232 6.01 -26.50 -14.29
N LEU A 233 4.87 -27.03 -13.80
CA LEU A 233 4.50 -28.43 -13.88
C LEU A 233 4.43 -28.90 -15.34
N TYR A 234 3.82 -28.11 -16.23
CA TYR A 234 3.77 -28.41 -17.65
C TYR A 234 5.17 -28.43 -18.30
N LEU A 235 6.06 -27.50 -17.95
CA LEU A 235 7.43 -27.48 -18.47
C LEU A 235 8.24 -28.70 -18.02
N ILE A 236 8.07 -29.11 -16.75
CA ILE A 236 8.70 -30.34 -16.24
C ILE A 236 8.16 -31.56 -16.98
N TYR A 237 6.82 -31.69 -17.07
CA TYR A 237 6.17 -32.79 -17.76
C TYR A 237 6.59 -32.89 -19.23
N SER A 238 6.53 -31.77 -19.97
CA SER A 238 6.91 -31.73 -21.39
C SER A 238 8.38 -32.07 -21.61
N GLY A 239 9.29 -31.62 -20.74
CA GLY A 239 10.70 -31.99 -20.78
C GLY A 239 10.95 -33.48 -20.53
N LEU A 240 10.22 -34.08 -19.60
CA LEU A 240 10.31 -35.53 -19.32
C LEU A 240 9.79 -36.35 -20.50
N VAL A 241 8.63 -36.00 -21.05
CA VAL A 241 8.05 -36.67 -22.21
C VAL A 241 8.94 -36.54 -23.44
N ALA A 242 9.51 -35.36 -23.68
CA ALA A 242 10.42 -35.15 -24.82
C ALA A 242 11.69 -36.02 -24.74
N LYS A 243 12.19 -36.29 -23.53
CA LYS A 243 13.44 -37.04 -23.32
C LYS A 243 13.24 -38.55 -23.21
N TYR A 244 12.16 -38.99 -22.57
CA TYR A 244 11.94 -40.40 -22.21
C TYR A 244 10.75 -41.04 -22.93
N GLY A 245 10.03 -40.28 -23.76
CA GLY A 245 8.79 -40.72 -24.38
C GLY A 245 7.59 -40.56 -23.44
N ASN A 246 6.40 -40.68 -24.02
CA ASN A 246 5.14 -40.36 -23.33
C ASN A 246 4.89 -41.22 -22.08
N GLU A 247 5.04 -42.55 -22.18
CA GLU A 247 4.78 -43.46 -21.04
C GLU A 247 5.76 -43.24 -19.89
N VAL A 248 7.06 -43.35 -20.16
CA VAL A 248 8.10 -43.23 -19.12
C VAL A 248 8.15 -41.80 -18.57
N GLY A 249 8.01 -40.79 -19.41
CA GLY A 249 8.00 -39.39 -18.97
C GLY A 249 6.82 -39.06 -18.06
N THR A 250 5.63 -39.58 -18.37
CA THR A 250 4.44 -39.44 -17.51
C THR A 250 4.62 -40.14 -16.18
N GLN A 251 5.13 -41.38 -16.21
CA GLN A 251 5.39 -42.14 -14.99
C GLN A 251 6.37 -41.39 -14.07
N LEU A 252 7.50 -40.92 -14.60
CA LEU A 252 8.49 -40.16 -13.82
C LEU A 252 7.89 -38.87 -13.24
N PHE A 253 7.06 -38.16 -14.00
CA PHE A 253 6.40 -36.96 -13.51
C PHE A 253 5.50 -37.26 -12.29
N LEU A 254 4.68 -38.31 -12.37
CA LEU A 254 3.78 -38.74 -11.29
C LEU A 254 4.53 -39.30 -10.08
N GLU A 255 5.70 -39.91 -10.28
CA GLU A 255 6.55 -40.37 -9.17
C GLU A 255 7.15 -39.21 -8.38
N VAL A 256 7.58 -38.13 -9.06
CA VAL A 256 8.16 -36.95 -8.40
C VAL A 256 7.06 -36.06 -7.82
N LEU A 257 5.92 -35.95 -8.51
CA LEU A 257 4.81 -35.06 -8.18
C LEU A 257 3.48 -35.85 -8.24
N PRO A 258 3.22 -36.73 -7.28
CA PRO A 258 1.98 -37.48 -7.24
C PRO A 258 0.79 -36.52 -7.08
N ILE A 259 -0.30 -36.82 -7.79
CA ILE A 259 -1.58 -36.09 -7.69
C ILE A 259 -2.10 -36.18 -6.25
N ASP A 260 -2.00 -37.38 -5.68
CA ASP A 260 -2.40 -37.67 -4.31
C ASP A 260 -1.16 -37.63 -3.42
N ARG A 261 -0.74 -36.43 -3.02
CA ARG A 261 0.25 -36.33 -1.96
C ARG A 261 -0.40 -36.80 -0.66
N PRO A 262 0.20 -37.76 0.08
CA PRO A 262 -0.27 -38.04 1.43
C PRO A 262 -0.15 -36.75 2.24
N ILE A 263 -1.29 -36.19 2.63
CA ILE A 263 -1.36 -35.06 3.55
C ILE A 263 -1.26 -35.68 4.94
N ASP A 264 -0.13 -35.47 5.62
CA ASP A 264 0.10 -36.06 6.94
C ASP A 264 -0.98 -35.66 7.95
N HIS A 265 -1.46 -34.40 7.88
CA HIS A 265 -2.49 -33.86 8.75
C HIS A 265 -3.37 -32.84 8.03
N PHE A 266 -4.69 -33.06 8.03
CA PHE A 266 -5.66 -32.06 7.59
C PHE A 266 -5.89 -31.01 8.69
N ILE A 267 -6.11 -29.75 8.31
CA ILE A 267 -6.49 -28.67 9.24
C ILE A 267 -7.82 -29.02 9.93
N VAL A 268 -8.74 -29.62 9.18
CA VAL A 268 -9.99 -30.20 9.70
C VAL A 268 -9.81 -31.72 9.68
N PRO A 269 -9.77 -32.40 10.84
CA PRO A 269 -9.65 -33.85 10.90
C PRO A 269 -10.74 -34.56 10.11
N GLU A 270 -10.41 -35.73 9.57
CA GLU A 270 -11.40 -36.56 8.87
C GLU A 270 -12.54 -36.95 9.81
N GLY A 271 -13.79 -36.78 9.34
CA GLY A 271 -15.00 -37.11 10.10
C GLY A 271 -15.55 -35.97 10.97
N GLU A 272 -14.84 -34.85 11.12
CA GLU A 272 -15.35 -33.67 11.82
C GLU A 272 -16.01 -32.69 10.84
N GLN A 273 -17.34 -32.56 10.92
CA GLN A 273 -18.08 -31.48 10.25
C GLN A 273 -18.16 -30.26 11.18
N PHE A 274 -17.09 -29.47 11.29
CA PHE A 274 -17.18 -28.15 11.91
C PHE A 274 -17.73 -27.11 10.92
N LEU A 275 -18.96 -27.32 10.48
CA LEU A 275 -19.85 -26.19 10.32
C LEU A 275 -20.40 -25.95 11.71
N HIS A 276 -19.75 -25.10 12.51
CA HIS A 276 -20.53 -24.44 13.55
C HIS A 276 -21.70 -23.78 12.78
N PRO A 277 -22.96 -24.17 12.99
CA PRO A 277 -24.05 -23.34 12.54
C PRO A 277 -23.86 -22.05 13.33
N VAL A 278 -23.26 -21.04 12.71
CA VAL A 278 -23.22 -19.71 13.29
C VAL A 278 -24.67 -19.26 13.24
N ASP A 279 -25.39 -19.47 14.33
CA ASP A 279 -26.69 -18.85 14.49
C ASP A 279 -26.41 -17.35 14.67
N PRO A 280 -26.89 -16.47 13.79
CA PRO A 280 -26.70 -15.03 13.94
C PRO A 280 -27.28 -14.48 15.26
N THR A 281 -28.09 -15.28 15.96
CA THR A 281 -28.66 -14.97 17.28
C THR A 281 -27.84 -15.52 18.45
N ASP A 282 -26.79 -16.30 18.19
CA ASP A 282 -25.89 -16.76 19.25
C ASP A 282 -25.27 -15.55 19.95
N PRO A 283 -25.41 -15.42 21.28
CA PRO A 283 -24.74 -14.35 22.01
C PRO A 283 -23.22 -14.53 21.83
N PRO A 284 -22.46 -13.43 21.73
CA PRO A 284 -21.01 -13.51 21.63
C PRO A 284 -20.51 -14.37 22.79
N VAL A 285 -19.83 -15.48 22.46
CA VAL A 285 -19.27 -16.39 23.45
C VAL A 285 -18.31 -15.54 24.28
N ALA A 286 -18.72 -15.23 25.52
CA ALA A 286 -17.92 -14.53 26.50
C ALA A 286 -16.81 -15.49 26.99
N GLY A 287 -15.91 -15.86 26.09
CA GLY A 287 -14.58 -16.31 26.47
C GLY A 287 -13.96 -15.15 27.23
N SER A 288 -13.65 -15.39 28.50
CA SER A 288 -13.21 -14.40 29.47
C SER A 288 -11.90 -13.70 29.04
N LEU A 289 -11.98 -12.73 28.14
CA LEU A 289 -11.01 -11.66 28.06
C LEU A 289 -11.31 -10.73 29.24
N LYS A 290 -10.65 -11.02 30.38
CA LYS A 290 -10.57 -10.07 31.49
C LYS A 290 -9.80 -8.84 30.99
N CYS A 291 -10.50 -7.93 30.34
CA CYS A 291 -9.99 -6.63 29.94
C CYS A 291 -10.02 -5.72 31.18
N ASN A 292 -9.02 -5.88 32.05
CA ASN A 292 -8.80 -4.99 33.18
C ASN A 292 -8.18 -3.68 32.68
N ALA A 293 -8.99 -2.80 32.08
CA ALA A 293 -8.80 -1.33 32.04
C ALA A 293 -9.75 -0.72 31.00
N VAL A 294 -11.00 -0.51 31.39
CA VAL A 294 -11.84 0.52 30.74
C VAL A 294 -11.70 1.75 31.62
N ALA A 295 -10.86 2.70 31.19
CA ALA A 295 -10.90 4.05 31.74
C ALA A 295 -11.99 4.80 30.95
N GLU A 296 -13.17 4.92 31.53
CA GLU A 296 -14.16 5.90 31.08
C GLU A 296 -13.58 7.31 31.33
N LEU A 297 -13.46 8.09 30.26
CA LEU A 297 -13.20 9.53 30.35
C LEU A 297 -14.19 10.25 29.43
N LEU A 298 -14.98 11.13 30.06
CA LEU A 298 -15.99 12.03 29.49
C LEU A 298 -15.39 13.05 28.50
#